data_AF-A0A1S4A817-F1
#
_entry.id   AF-A0A1S4A817-F1
#
_cell.length_a   1.000
_cell.length_b   1.000
_cell.length_c   1.000
_cell.angle_alpha   90.00
_cell.angle_beta   90.00
_cell.angle_gamma   90.00
#
_symmetry.space_group_name_H-M   'P 1'
#
loop_
_entity.id
_entity.type
_entity.pdbx_description
1 polymer ?
#
loop_
_entity_poly.entity_id
_entity_poly.type
_entity_poly.pdbx_seq_one_letter_code
_entity_poly.pdbx_strand_id
1 'polypeptide(L)'
;MMSLSIASPCGATFIPKINLSKSSFHGIRIAQASPARALSASTIRTTHSCSSLMVKMAKREEELKEIRTKTTEELQEEVVDLKGELFMLRLQRSARNEFKSSEFLRMRKRIARMLTVKRERELEEGINKRISRKLDRKWKKSIIPRPPPSLKKLQEEEAAAEAKESA
;
A
#
# COMPACT_ATOMS: atom_id res chain seq x y z
N MET A 1 38.16 -53.81 -6.60
CA MET A 1 39.07 -52.65 -6.66
C MET A 1 38.42 -51.64 -7.58
N MET A 2 38.06 -50.40 -7.27
CA MET A 2 38.01 -49.58 -6.06
C MET A 2 36.76 -48.70 -6.22
N SER A 3 35.91 -48.63 -5.20
CA SER A 3 34.79 -47.68 -5.11
C SER A 3 35.32 -46.35 -4.58
N LEU A 4 35.14 -45.26 -5.33
CA LEU A 4 35.52 -43.91 -4.89
C LEU A 4 34.28 -43.14 -4.45
N SER A 5 34.08 -43.11 -3.14
CA SER A 5 33.16 -42.20 -2.45
C SER A 5 33.78 -40.81 -2.43
N ILE A 6 33.11 -39.82 -3.03
CA ILE A 6 33.51 -38.41 -2.93
C ILE A 6 32.66 -37.77 -1.84
N ALA A 7 33.33 -37.43 -0.74
CA ALA A 7 32.75 -36.77 0.41
C ALA A 7 32.42 -35.29 0.11
N SER A 8 31.35 -34.83 0.77
CA SER A 8 30.86 -33.46 0.81
C SER A 8 31.85 -32.50 1.50
N PRO A 9 32.22 -31.35 0.89
CA PRO A 9 32.87 -30.28 1.61
C PRO A 9 31.82 -29.39 2.28
N CYS A 10 31.62 -29.63 3.58
CA CYS A 10 31.15 -28.62 4.51
C CYS A 10 32.21 -27.50 4.59
N GLY A 11 31.85 -26.25 4.28
CA GLY A 11 32.83 -25.16 4.23
C GLY A 11 32.22 -23.76 4.21
N ALA A 12 32.08 -23.21 5.42
CA ALA A 12 32.20 -21.79 5.75
C ALA A 12 31.41 -20.74 4.92
N THR A 13 30.21 -20.38 5.37
CA THR A 13 29.64 -19.06 5.05
C THR A 13 30.30 -18.01 5.93
N PHE A 14 31.17 -17.21 5.30
CA PHE A 14 31.75 -15.99 5.84
C PHE A 14 30.67 -15.07 6.41
N ILE A 15 30.72 -14.81 7.72
CA ILE A 15 29.94 -13.73 8.33
C ILE A 15 30.67 -12.42 7.97
N PRO A 16 30.02 -11.46 7.27
CA PRO A 16 30.62 -10.16 7.08
C PRO A 16 30.73 -9.47 8.45
N LYS A 17 31.94 -9.07 8.83
CA LYS A 17 32.15 -8.16 9.96
C LYS A 17 31.42 -6.86 9.63
N ILE A 18 30.26 -6.66 10.25
CA ILE A 18 29.63 -5.35 10.32
C ILE A 18 30.57 -4.42 11.11
N ASN A 19 31.36 -3.62 10.40
CA ASN A 19 32.06 -2.50 10.99
C ASN A 19 31.00 -1.49 11.44
N LEU A 20 30.62 -1.58 12.72
CA LEU A 20 29.73 -0.61 13.33
C LEU A 20 30.43 0.74 13.28
N SER A 21 29.78 1.64 12.53
CA SER A 21 30.14 3.03 12.30
C SER A 21 30.84 3.67 13.51
N LYS A 22 32.05 4.19 13.27
CA LYS A 22 32.78 5.03 14.22
C LYS A 22 31.93 6.29 14.50
N SER A 23 31.21 6.30 15.61
CA SER A 23 30.60 7.54 16.12
C SER A 23 31.69 8.40 16.76
N SER A 24 31.71 9.70 16.45
CA SER A 24 32.64 10.68 17.04
C SER A 24 32.13 11.24 18.37
N PHE A 25 31.24 10.53 19.06
CA PHE A 25 30.60 11.02 20.27
C PHE A 25 31.51 10.79 21.48
N HIS A 26 32.07 11.87 22.03
CA HIS A 26 32.96 11.86 23.20
C HIS A 26 32.21 11.80 24.54
N GLY A 27 31.00 11.23 24.56
CA GLY A 27 30.21 11.06 25.78
C GLY A 27 30.60 9.81 26.57
N ILE A 28 30.21 9.77 27.85
CA ILE A 28 30.37 8.61 28.74
C ILE A 28 29.66 7.41 28.12
N ARG A 29 30.44 6.45 27.60
CA ARG A 29 29.93 5.18 27.08
C ARG A 29 29.59 4.29 28.26
N ILE A 30 28.34 4.31 28.71
CA ILE A 30 27.82 3.24 29.57
C ILE A 30 27.77 1.99 28.69
N ALA A 31 28.74 1.10 28.86
CA ALA A 31 28.73 -0.21 28.24
C ALA A 31 27.55 -0.98 28.81
N GLN A 32 26.40 -0.89 28.16
CA GLN A 32 25.29 -1.79 28.40
C GLN A 32 25.78 -3.14 27.86
N ALA A 33 26.36 -3.96 28.75
CA ALA A 33 26.53 -5.37 28.50
C ALA A 33 25.13 -5.96 28.35
N SER A 34 24.58 -5.91 27.14
CA SER A 34 23.39 -6.67 26.81
C SER A 34 23.81 -8.14 26.88
N PRO A 35 23.29 -8.95 27.82
CA PRO A 35 23.52 -10.38 27.75
C PRO A 35 22.98 -10.84 26.40
N ALA A 36 23.77 -11.61 25.67
CA ALA A 36 23.38 -12.20 24.41
C ALA A 36 21.99 -12.82 24.61
N ARG A 37 20.97 -12.19 24.01
CA ARG A 37 19.61 -12.70 24.03
C ARG A 37 19.68 -14.00 23.27
N ALA A 38 19.65 -15.11 24.01
CA ALA A 38 19.48 -16.43 23.44
C ALA A 38 18.35 -16.34 22.42
N LEU A 39 18.62 -16.83 21.21
CA LEU A 39 17.61 -17.01 20.19
C LEU A 39 16.58 -17.99 20.75
N SER A 40 15.55 -17.47 21.41
CA SER A 40 14.37 -18.25 21.76
C SER A 40 13.66 -18.54 20.44
N ALA A 41 13.90 -19.75 19.94
CA ALA A 41 13.14 -20.36 18.87
C ALA A 41 11.70 -20.59 19.37
N SER A 42 10.87 -19.57 19.26
CA SER A 42 9.43 -19.63 19.48
C SER A 42 8.77 -18.39 18.89
N THR A 43 8.95 -18.18 17.59
CA THR A 43 7.96 -17.36 16.87
C THR A 43 6.72 -18.24 16.78
N ILE A 44 5.80 -18.05 17.72
CA ILE A 44 4.40 -18.46 17.60
C ILE A 44 3.92 -17.82 16.29
N ARG A 45 3.98 -18.59 15.19
CA ARG A 45 3.30 -18.23 13.97
C ARG A 45 1.83 -18.27 14.34
N THR A 46 1.25 -17.10 14.56
CA THR A 46 -0.21 -16.94 14.59
C THR A 46 -0.73 -17.59 13.31
N THR A 47 -1.31 -18.78 13.45
CA THR A 47 -1.95 -19.52 12.37
C THR A 47 -3.19 -18.73 12.00
N HIS A 48 -3.02 -17.69 11.18
CA HIS A 48 -4.16 -17.08 10.52
C HIS A 48 -4.86 -18.19 9.75
N SER A 49 -6.12 -18.47 10.10
CA SER A 49 -6.94 -19.46 9.42
C SER A 49 -6.82 -19.29 7.91
N CYS A 50 -6.42 -20.36 7.22
CA CYS A 50 -6.20 -20.39 5.77
C CYS A 50 -7.43 -19.87 5.00
N SER A 51 -8.64 -20.11 5.53
CA SER A 51 -9.90 -19.61 4.99
C SER A 51 -9.94 -18.08 4.86
N SER A 52 -9.45 -17.33 5.86
CA SER A 52 -9.42 -15.85 5.82
C SER A 52 -8.48 -15.30 4.75
N LEU A 53 -7.36 -16.01 4.47
CA LEU A 53 -6.44 -15.63 3.42
C LEU A 53 -7.06 -15.85 2.03
N MET A 54 -7.74 -16.99 1.82
CA MET A 54 -8.42 -17.30 0.55
C MET A 54 -9.48 -16.25 0.21
N VAL A 55 -10.32 -15.85 1.17
CA VAL A 55 -11.34 -14.80 0.98
C VAL A 55 -10.71 -13.45 0.59
N LYS A 56 -9.58 -13.09 1.21
CA LYS A 56 -8.84 -11.86 0.85
C LYS A 56 -8.18 -11.91 -0.53
N MET A 57 -7.88 -13.11 -1.04
CA MET A 57 -7.38 -13.28 -2.41
C MET A 57 -8.53 -13.16 -3.42
N ALA A 58 -9.67 -13.82 -3.17
CA ALA A 58 -10.84 -13.76 -4.05
C ALA A 58 -11.31 -12.31 -4.28
N LYS A 59 -11.50 -11.55 -3.19
CA LYS A 59 -11.89 -10.13 -3.29
C LYS A 59 -10.89 -9.27 -4.06
N ARG A 60 -9.60 -9.58 -3.96
CA ARG A 60 -8.56 -8.87 -4.71
C ARG A 60 -8.63 -9.18 -6.20
N GLU A 61 -8.89 -10.44 -6.55
CA GLU A 61 -8.99 -10.87 -7.95
C GLU A 61 -10.21 -10.25 -8.61
N GLU A 62 -11.34 -10.18 -7.90
CA GLU A 62 -12.54 -9.45 -8.31
C GLU A 62 -12.25 -7.97 -8.55
N GLU A 63 -11.62 -7.28 -7.58
CA GLU A 63 -11.21 -5.87 -7.73
C GLU A 63 -10.30 -5.67 -8.96
N LEU A 64 -9.38 -6.59 -9.23
CA LEU A 64 -8.49 -6.49 -10.40
C LEU A 64 -9.23 -6.69 -11.72
N LYS A 65 -10.21 -7.61 -11.76
CA LYS A 65 -11.06 -7.80 -12.94
C LYS A 65 -11.86 -6.53 -13.22
N GLU A 66 -12.47 -5.93 -12.21
CA GLU A 66 -13.21 -4.66 -12.33
C GLU A 66 -12.33 -3.50 -12.82
N ILE A 67 -11.10 -3.41 -12.34
CA ILE A 67 -10.17 -2.34 -12.76
C ILE A 67 -9.77 -2.53 -14.23
N ARG A 68 -9.62 -3.78 -14.68
CA ARG A 68 -9.23 -4.08 -16.07
C ARG A 68 -10.36 -3.82 -17.07
N THR A 69 -11.63 -3.95 -16.67
CA THR A 69 -12.78 -3.67 -17.54
C THR A 69 -13.03 -2.18 -17.74
N LYS A 70 -12.62 -1.32 -16.80
CA LYS A 70 -12.81 0.14 -16.86
C LYS A 70 -11.95 0.82 -17.92
N THR A 71 -12.43 1.93 -18.47
CA THR A 71 -11.67 2.76 -19.41
C THR A 71 -10.56 3.55 -18.70
N THR A 72 -9.57 4.06 -19.44
CA THR A 72 -8.43 4.80 -18.86
C THR A 72 -8.85 6.13 -18.22
N GLU A 73 -9.92 6.75 -18.73
CA GLU A 73 -10.50 8.00 -18.22
C GLU A 73 -11.24 7.76 -16.91
N GLU A 74 -12.11 6.75 -16.86
CA GLU A 74 -12.79 6.30 -15.64
C GLU A 74 -11.79 5.96 -14.53
N LEU A 75 -10.69 5.27 -14.87
CA LEU A 75 -9.64 4.96 -13.90
C LEU A 75 -8.98 6.22 -13.32
N GLN A 76 -8.77 7.25 -14.14
CA GLN A 76 -8.20 8.51 -13.66
C GLN A 76 -9.16 9.25 -12.75
N GLU A 77 -10.44 9.24 -13.12
CA GLU A 77 -11.50 9.87 -12.34
C GLU A 77 -11.65 9.19 -10.97
N GLU A 78 -11.76 7.87 -10.95
CA GLU A 78 -11.89 7.10 -9.72
C GLU A 78 -10.66 7.22 -8.81
N VAL A 79 -9.47 7.38 -9.38
CA VAL A 79 -8.24 7.70 -8.61
C VAL A 79 -8.36 9.05 -7.91
N VAL A 80 -8.95 10.07 -8.54
CA VAL A 80 -9.15 11.39 -7.93
C VAL A 80 -10.18 11.30 -6.81
N ASP A 81 -11.29 10.60 -7.04
CA ASP A 81 -12.36 10.47 -6.05
C ASP A 81 -11.90 9.69 -4.81
N LEU A 82 -11.22 8.56 -5.00
CA LEU A 82 -10.67 7.79 -3.87
C LEU A 82 -9.62 8.58 -3.07
N LYS A 83 -8.87 9.49 -3.70
CA LYS A 83 -7.95 10.40 -2.99
C LYS A 83 -8.71 11.44 -2.17
N GLY A 84 -9.82 11.95 -2.70
CA GLY A 84 -10.73 12.85 -2.00
C GLY A 84 -11.37 12.19 -0.78
N GLU A 85 -11.89 10.97 -0.93
CA GLU A 85 -12.41 10.19 0.20
C GLU A 85 -11.33 9.91 1.25
N LEU A 86 -10.09 9.60 0.82
CA LEU A 86 -8.97 9.36 1.74
C LEU A 86 -8.59 10.63 2.50
N PHE A 87 -8.83 11.81 1.91
CA PHE A 87 -8.68 13.08 2.61
C PHE A 87 -9.77 13.26 3.68
N MET A 88 -11.03 12.94 3.38
CA MET A 88 -12.11 12.99 4.37
C MET A 88 -11.89 12.02 5.53
N LEU A 89 -11.44 10.79 5.27
CA LEU A 89 -11.08 9.87 6.36
C LEU A 89 -9.95 10.42 7.23
N ARG A 90 -8.98 11.15 6.66
CA ARG A 90 -7.94 11.82 7.45
C ARG A 90 -8.52 12.91 8.34
N LEU A 91 -9.44 13.71 7.82
CA LEU A 91 -10.14 14.75 8.60
C LEU A 91 -10.99 14.15 9.72
N GLN A 92 -11.76 13.11 9.43
CA GLN A 92 -12.56 12.37 10.41
C GLN A 92 -11.68 11.81 11.54
N ARG A 93 -10.52 11.25 11.19
CA ARG A 93 -9.53 10.78 12.16
C ARG A 93 -8.96 11.90 13.02
N SER A 94 -8.66 13.08 12.45
CA SER A 94 -8.19 14.23 13.25
C SER A 94 -9.29 14.80 14.15
N ALA A 95 -10.54 14.78 13.71
CA ALA A 95 -11.70 15.18 14.50
C ALA A 95 -12.02 14.20 15.65
N ARG A 96 -11.33 13.05 15.72
CA ARG A 96 -11.58 11.96 16.67
C ARG A 96 -12.98 11.36 16.56
N ASN A 97 -13.60 11.48 15.39
CA ASN A 97 -14.85 10.78 15.08
C ASN A 97 -14.57 9.28 14.93
N GLU A 98 -15.61 8.47 15.06
CA GLU A 98 -15.50 7.02 14.84
C GLU A 98 -15.31 6.72 13.35
N PHE A 99 -14.27 5.96 12.99
CA PHE A 99 -14.00 5.53 11.62
C PHE A 99 -13.41 4.11 11.58
N LYS A 100 -13.53 3.45 10.43
CA LYS A 100 -12.93 2.13 10.19
C LYS A 100 -11.49 2.25 9.73
N SER A 101 -10.53 1.78 10.53
CA SER A 101 -9.09 1.86 10.21
C SER A 101 -8.68 1.02 8.99
N SER A 102 -9.45 -0.03 8.67
CA SER A 102 -9.25 -0.87 7.48
C SER A 102 -9.38 -0.09 6.16
N GLU A 103 -10.24 0.94 6.13
CA GLU A 103 -10.53 1.69 4.90
C GLU A 103 -9.30 2.46 4.41
N PHE A 104 -8.46 2.99 5.32
CA PHE A 104 -7.19 3.61 4.97
C PHE A 104 -6.26 2.70 4.16
N LEU A 105 -6.20 1.42 4.53
CA LEU A 105 -5.36 0.45 3.83
C LEU A 105 -6.03 -0.02 2.54
N ARG A 106 -7.34 -0.27 2.59
CA ARG A 106 -8.13 -0.70 1.43
C ARG A 106 -8.06 0.33 0.30
N MET A 107 -8.36 1.60 0.59
CA MET A 107 -8.37 2.68 -0.40
C MET A 107 -6.98 2.93 -0.99
N ARG A 108 -5.93 2.98 -0.16
CA ARG A 108 -4.55 3.12 -0.66
C ARG A 108 -4.14 1.96 -1.57
N LYS A 109 -4.49 0.73 -1.20
CA LYS A 109 -4.23 -0.45 -2.05
C LYS A 109 -5.03 -0.40 -3.35
N ARG A 110 -6.29 0.04 -3.31
CA ARG A 110 -7.14 0.19 -4.52
C ARG A 110 -6.56 1.23 -5.48
N ILE A 111 -6.16 2.40 -4.97
CA ILE A 111 -5.45 3.42 -5.77
C ILE A 111 -4.18 2.85 -6.41
N ALA A 112 -3.38 2.09 -5.64
CA ALA A 112 -2.17 1.47 -6.16
C ALA A 112 -2.47 0.50 -7.32
N ARG A 113 -3.49 -0.36 -7.19
CA ARG A 113 -3.90 -1.30 -8.26
C ARG A 113 -4.34 -0.58 -9.54
N MET A 114 -5.10 0.52 -9.42
CA MET A 114 -5.50 1.28 -10.61
C MET A 114 -4.30 1.92 -11.32
N LEU A 115 -3.35 2.46 -10.54
CA LEU A 115 -2.13 3.05 -11.11
C LEU A 115 -1.22 1.99 -11.74
N THR A 116 -1.19 0.76 -11.22
CA THR A 116 -0.45 -0.34 -11.87
C THR A 116 -1.09 -0.72 -13.20
N VAL A 117 -2.42 -0.89 -13.25
CA VAL A 117 -3.12 -1.22 -14.51
C VAL A 117 -2.95 -0.11 -15.54
N LYS A 118 -3.04 1.17 -15.13
CA LYS A 118 -2.75 2.30 -16.02
C LYS A 118 -1.33 2.20 -16.59
N ARG A 119 -0.34 1.84 -15.77
CA ARG A 119 1.05 1.70 -16.23
C ARG A 119 1.28 0.48 -17.11
N GLU A 120 0.56 -0.62 -16.88
CA GLU A 120 0.57 -1.81 -17.75
C GLU A 120 0.09 -1.43 -19.16
N ARG A 121 -1.03 -0.69 -19.27
CA ARG A 121 -1.55 -0.18 -20.56
C ARG A 121 -0.54 0.72 -21.27
N GLU A 122 0.09 1.66 -20.56
CA GLU A 122 1.16 2.50 -21.14
C GLU A 122 2.37 1.67 -21.64
N LEU A 123 2.65 0.52 -21.04
CA LEU A 123 3.73 -0.37 -21.49
C LEU A 123 3.32 -1.16 -22.74
N GLU A 124 2.07 -1.60 -22.83
CA GLU A 124 1.51 -2.24 -24.02
C GLU A 124 1.52 -1.30 -25.24
N GLU A 125 1.27 0.00 -25.02
CA GLU A 125 1.41 1.06 -26.03
C GLU A 125 2.87 1.37 -26.40
N GLY A 126 3.86 0.80 -25.70
CA GLY A 126 5.28 1.04 -25.95
C GLY A 126 5.82 2.37 -25.41
N ILE A 127 5.14 3.00 -24.45
CA ILE A 127 5.55 4.31 -23.91
C ILE A 127 6.78 4.17 -22.99
N ASN A 128 7.88 4.80 -23.43
CA ASN A 128 9.10 4.94 -22.65
C ASN A 128 8.88 5.62 -21.30
N LYS A 129 9.64 5.19 -20.27
CA LYS A 129 9.54 5.71 -18.89
C LYS A 129 9.67 7.23 -18.78
N ARG A 130 10.50 7.85 -19.63
CA ARG A 130 10.71 9.32 -19.64
C ARG A 130 9.48 10.05 -20.15
N ILE A 131 8.80 9.51 -21.16
CA ILE A 131 7.58 10.10 -21.76
C ILE A 131 6.41 9.94 -20.78
N SER A 132 6.23 8.74 -20.21
CA SER A 132 5.22 8.47 -19.17
C SER A 132 5.32 9.46 -18.00
N ARG A 133 6.53 9.75 -17.50
CA ARG A 133 6.72 10.78 -16.45
C ARG A 133 6.32 12.19 -16.89
N LYS A 134 6.54 12.56 -18.16
CA LYS A 134 6.11 13.88 -18.68
C LYS A 134 4.58 13.95 -18.74
N LEU A 135 3.94 12.89 -19.23
CA LEU A 135 2.47 12.78 -19.28
C LEU A 135 1.85 12.80 -17.88
N ASP A 136 2.39 12.04 -16.92
CA ASP A 136 1.93 12.03 -15.53
C ASP A 136 2.07 13.40 -14.85
N ARG A 137 3.17 14.13 -15.09
CA ARG A 137 3.33 15.51 -14.61
C ARG A 137 2.31 16.46 -15.22
N LYS A 138 2.08 16.36 -16.54
CA LYS A 138 1.09 17.19 -17.24
C LYS A 138 -0.32 16.92 -16.68
N TRP A 139 -0.66 15.65 -16.51
CA TRP A 139 -1.94 15.22 -15.92
C TRP A 139 -2.09 15.73 -14.48
N LYS A 140 -1.09 15.55 -13.61
CA LYS A 140 -1.14 16.06 -12.24
C LYS A 140 -1.33 17.57 -12.17
N LYS A 141 -0.77 18.32 -13.12
CA LYS A 141 -0.94 19.77 -13.22
C LYS A 141 -2.36 20.17 -13.66
N SER A 142 -3.04 19.33 -14.45
CA SER A 142 -4.41 19.61 -14.91
C SER A 142 -5.50 19.22 -13.90
N ILE A 143 -5.17 18.53 -12.80
CA ILE A 143 -6.16 18.12 -11.80
C ILE A 143 -6.66 19.35 -11.03
N ILE A 144 -7.96 19.61 -11.14
CA ILE A 144 -8.66 20.61 -10.34
C ILE A 144 -9.23 19.89 -9.09
N PRO A 145 -8.94 20.36 -7.87
CA PRO A 145 -9.54 19.80 -6.66
C PRO A 145 -11.07 19.90 -6.69
N ARG A 146 -11.75 18.80 -6.41
CA ARG A 146 -13.22 18.72 -6.35
C ARG A 146 -13.65 17.98 -5.08
N PRO A 147 -14.81 18.28 -4.50
CA PRO A 147 -15.30 17.55 -3.34
C PRO A 147 -15.59 16.09 -3.72
N PRO A 148 -15.27 15.12 -2.86
CA PRO A 148 -15.49 13.70 -3.13
C PRO A 148 -16.98 13.39 -3.28
N PRO A 149 -17.34 12.37 -4.07
CA PRO A 149 -18.73 12.06 -4.41
C PRO A 149 -19.56 11.67 -3.18
N SER A 150 -18.96 11.07 -2.15
CA SER A 150 -19.64 10.75 -0.90
C SER A 150 -20.19 11.99 -0.19
N LEU A 151 -19.46 13.10 -0.18
CA LEU A 151 -19.94 14.34 0.42
C LEU A 151 -21.04 15.01 -0.41
N LYS A 152 -20.89 14.98 -1.73
CA LYS A 152 -21.92 15.53 -2.63
C LYS A 152 -23.27 14.85 -2.40
N LYS A 153 -23.26 13.51 -2.29
CA LYS A 153 -24.47 12.74 -2.00
C LYS A 153 -25.12 13.11 -0.67
N LEU A 154 -24.34 13.29 0.39
CA LEU A 154 -24.86 13.72 1.69
C LEU A 154 -25.50 15.11 1.61
N GLN A 155 -24.84 16.05 0.94
CA GLN A 155 -25.37 17.41 0.74
C GLN A 155 -26.66 17.42 -0.09
N GLU A 156 -26.73 16.58 -1.13
CA GLU A 156 -27.92 16.43 -1.97
C GLU A 156 -29.10 15.82 -1.19
N GLU A 157 -28.83 14.82 -0.33
CA GLU A 157 -29.83 14.20 0.53
C GLU A 157 -30.36 15.18 1.61
N GLU A 158 -29.48 15.94 2.25
CA GLU A 158 -29.83 16.97 3.23
C GLU A 158 -30.71 18.05 2.59
N ALA A 159 -30.30 18.59 1.43
CA ALA A 159 -31.08 19.59 0.70
C ALA A 159 -32.45 19.05 0.25
N ALA A 160 -32.53 17.78 -0.14
CA ALA A 160 -33.80 17.14 -0.49
C ALA A 160 -34.72 16.91 0.71
N ALA A 161 -34.17 16.72 1.92
CA ALA A 161 -34.95 16.63 3.15
C ALA A 161 -35.50 17.99 3.56
N GLU A 162 -34.68 19.04 3.52
CA GLU A 162 -35.10 20.42 3.82
C GLU A 162 -36.20 20.90 2.85
N ALA A 163 -36.07 20.60 1.56
CA ALA A 163 -37.08 20.95 0.56
C ALA A 163 -38.44 20.27 0.84
N LYS A 164 -38.44 19.03 1.34
CA LYS A 164 -39.66 18.31 1.72
C LYS A 164 -40.26 18.78 3.03
N GLU A 165 -39.44 19.28 3.95
CA GLU A 165 -39.91 19.86 5.22
C GLU A 165 -40.49 21.27 5.03
N SER A 166 -40.03 21.99 4.00
CA SER A 166 -40.52 23.33 3.64
C SER A 166 -41.76 23.37 2.73
N ALA A 167 -42.26 22.21 2.28
CA ALA A 167 -43.39 22.06 1.37
C ALA A 167 -44.61 21.46 2.08
#